data_AF-A0A7K8B873-F1
#
_entry.id   AF-A0A7K8B873-F1
#
_cell.length_a   1.000
_cell.length_b   1.000
_cell.length_c   1.000
_cell.angle_alpha   90.00
_cell.angle_beta   90.00
_cell.angle_gamma   90.00
#
_symmetry.space_group_name_H-M   'P 1'
#
loop_
_entity.id
_entity.type
_entity.pdbx_description
1 polymer ?
#
loop_
_entity_poly.entity_id
_entity_poly.type
_entity_poly.pdbx_seq_one_letter_code
_entity_poly.pdbx_strand_id
1 'polypeptide(L)' 'SYLVLEELWLVTEYMDGGTLEAVVAEGEMAAVSQESLQALDFLHSNQVIHRDVKSSSILLGMDGSVRLGGF' A
#
# COMPACT_ATOMS: atom_id res chain seq x y z
N SER A 1 12.51 10.60 -4.46
CA SER A 1 11.58 11.45 -5.23
C SER A 1 12.38 12.46 -6.04
N TYR A 2 11.80 12.98 -7.10
CA TYR A 2 12.40 14.00 -7.98
C TYR A 2 11.42 15.14 -8.17
N LEU A 3 11.92 16.37 -8.33
CA LEU A 3 11.11 17.52 -8.73
C LEU A 3 11.41 17.79 -10.21
N VAL A 4 10.43 17.57 -11.08
CA VAL A 4 10.57 17.71 -12.54
C VAL A 4 9.51 18.71 -13.01
N LEU A 5 9.94 19.84 -13.57
CA LEU A 5 9.03 20.90 -14.03
C LEU A 5 8.00 21.31 -12.96
N GLU A 6 8.45 21.45 -11.71
CA GLU A 6 7.62 21.76 -10.53
C GLU A 6 6.62 20.66 -10.10
N GLU A 7 6.64 19.50 -10.75
CA GLU A 7 5.88 18.32 -10.32
C GLU A 7 6.72 17.38 -9.46
N LEU A 8 6.13 16.84 -8.39
CA LEU A 8 6.76 15.84 -7.53
C LEU A 8 6.56 14.44 -8.12
N TRP A 9 7.67 13.80 -8.49
CA TRP A 9 7.69 12.44 -9.01
C TRP A 9 8.21 11.48 -7.94
N LEU A 10 7.39 10.50 -7.57
CA LEU A 10 7.72 9.45 -6.63
C LEU A 10 8.02 8.17 -7.41
N VAL A 11 9.25 7.66 -7.28
CA VAL A 11 9.66 6.38 -7.86
C VAL A 11 9.71 5.38 -6.71
N THR A 12 8.83 4.39 -6.77
CA THR A 12 8.73 3.28 -5.82
C THR A 12 8.85 1.96 -6.57
N GLU A 13 8.89 0.85 -5.84
CA GLU A 13 8.76 -0.46 -6.46
C GLU A 13 7.41 -0.60 -7.18
N TYR A 14 7.42 -1.41 -8.24
CA TYR A 14 6.21 -1.76 -8.98
C TYR A 14 5.57 -2.99 -8.35
N MET A 15 4.28 -2.90 -8.06
CA MET A 15 3.47 -3.95 -7.47
C MET A 15 2.64 -4.60 -8.58
N ASP A 16 3.07 -5.77 -9.04
CA ASP A 16 2.56 -6.45 -10.24
C ASP A 16 1.20 -7.15 -10.04
N GLY A 17 0.78 -7.35 -8.80
CA GLY A 17 -0.55 -7.87 -8.43
C GLY A 17 -1.66 -6.82 -8.42
N GLY A 18 -1.36 -5.54 -8.67
CA GLY A 18 -2.37 -4.48 -8.72
C GLY A 18 -2.91 -4.08 -7.35
N THR A 19 -4.16 -3.62 -7.29
CA THR A 19 -4.81 -3.18 -6.04
C THR A 19 -5.71 -4.26 -5.47
N LEU A 20 -5.93 -4.25 -4.15
CA LEU A 20 -6.88 -5.16 -3.50
C LEU A 20 -8.30 -5.03 -4.07
N GLU A 21 -8.69 -3.83 -4.48
CA GLU A 21 -9.99 -3.57 -5.12
C GLU A 21 -10.21 -4.39 -6.40
N ALA A 22 -9.13 -4.68 -7.15
CA ALA A 22 -9.20 -5.47 -8.37
C ALA A 22 -9.18 -6.99 -8.14
N VAL A 23 -8.68 -7.46 -6.99
CA VAL A 23 -8.27 -8.86 -6.79
C VAL A 23 -9.22 -9.67 -5.89
N VAL A 24 -10.18 -9.04 -5.21
CA VAL A 24 -11.15 -9.62 -4.23
C VAL A 24 -11.26 -11.17 -4.24
N ALA A 25 -10.32 -11.84 -3.56
CA ALA A 25 -10.33 -13.27 -3.30
C ALA A 25 -10.28 -13.47 -1.78
N GLU A 26 -11.25 -14.21 -1.22
CA GLU A 26 -11.38 -14.40 0.24
C GLU A 26 -10.12 -14.98 0.91
N GLY A 27 -9.34 -15.79 0.19
CA GLY A 27 -8.17 -16.47 0.73
C GLY A 27 -7.02 -15.54 1.14
N GLU A 28 -6.92 -14.36 0.55
CA GLU A 28 -5.81 -13.43 0.78
C GLU A 28 -6.12 -12.39 1.86
N MET A 29 -7.39 -12.29 2.28
CA MET A 29 -7.85 -11.22 3.16
C MET A 29 -7.15 -11.21 4.53
N ALA A 30 -6.83 -12.39 5.05
CA ALA A 30 -6.14 -12.52 6.33
C ALA A 30 -4.69 -12.01 6.24
N ALA A 31 -3.96 -12.40 5.19
CA ALA A 31 -2.59 -11.96 4.95
C ALA A 31 -2.53 -10.45 4.69
N VAL A 32 -3.43 -9.95 3.84
CA VAL A 32 -3.56 -8.52 3.55
C VAL A 32 -3.86 -7.70 4.80
N SER A 33 -4.78 -8.17 5.65
CA SER A 33 -5.10 -7.50 6.90
C SER A 33 -3.91 -7.48 7.86
N GLN A 34 -3.17 -8.58 7.98
CA GLN A 34 -2.00 -8.66 8.84
C GLN A 34 -0.91 -7.66 8.41
N GLU A 35 -0.53 -7.67 7.14
CA GLU A 35 0.48 -6.76 6.59
C GLU A 35 0.04 -5.29 6.68
N SER A 36 -1.23 -5.00 6.38
CA SER A 36 -1.78 -3.64 6.50
C SER A 36 -1.72 -3.13 7.94
N LEU A 37 -2.03 -4.00 8.92
CA LEU A 37 -1.96 -3.64 10.34
C LEU A 37 -0.51 -3.42 10.80
N GLN A 38 0.46 -4.21 10.32
CA GLN A 38 1.87 -4.00 10.61
C GLN A 38 2.37 -2.65 10.05
N ALA A 39 1.99 -2.31 8.82
CA ALA A 39 2.32 -1.02 8.23
C ALA A 39 1.68 0.15 9.00
N LEU A 40 0.42 0.01 9.42
CA LEU A 40 -0.27 1.02 10.23
C LEU A 40 0.35 1.16 11.62
N ASP A 41 0.72 0.06 12.28
CA ASP A 41 1.41 0.09 13.57
C ASP A 41 2.74 0.86 13.46
N PHE A 42 3.51 0.59 12.40
CA PHE A 42 4.72 1.35 12.11
C PHE A 42 4.44 2.85 11.94
N LEU A 43 3.43 3.24 11.15
CA LEU A 43 3.08 4.66 10.95
C LEU A 43 2.66 5.32 12.27
N HIS A 44 1.79 4.66 13.03
CA HIS A 44 1.28 5.17 14.29
C HIS A 44 2.37 5.29 15.36
N SER A 45 3.35 4.37 15.39
CA SER A 45 4.52 4.48 16.27
C SER A 45 5.36 5.73 15.98
N ASN A 46 5.30 6.23 14.74
CA ASN A 46 5.96 7.45 14.28
C ASN A 46 5.03 8.68 14.29
N GLN A 47 3.87 8.60 14.97
CA GLN A 47 2.88 9.69 15.04
C GLN A 47 2.34 10.14 13.67
N VAL A 48 2.36 9.25 12.67
CA VAL A 48 1.81 9.49 11.32
C VAL A 48 0.46 8.79 11.18
N ILE A 49 -0.54 9.52 10.71
CA ILE A 49 -1.87 8.97 10.37
C ILE A 49 -1.96 8.88 8.84
N HIS A 50 -2.19 7.69 8.29
CA HIS A 50 -2.25 7.48 6.84
C HIS A 50 -3.43 8.21 6.18
N ARG A 51 -4.60 8.26 6.84
CA ARG A 51 -5.84 8.95 6.42
C ARG A 51 -6.54 8.45 5.14
N ASP A 52 -5.93 7.59 4.33
CA ASP A 52 -6.53 7.05 3.10
C ASP A 52 -6.42 5.52 3.01
N VAL A 53 -6.81 4.83 4.08
CA VAL A 53 -6.82 3.37 4.12
C VAL A 53 -8.09 2.85 3.46
N LYS A 54 -7.97 2.33 2.24
CA LYS A 54 -9.03 1.71 1.43
C LYS A 54 -8.46 0.67 0.46
N SER A 55 -9.30 -0.15 -0.14
CA SER A 55 -8.89 -1.23 -1.05
C SER A 55 -8.10 -0.76 -2.28
N SER A 56 -8.33 0.44 -2.79
CA SER A 56 -7.54 1.04 -3.90
C SER A 56 -6.12 1.44 -3.48
N SER A 57 -5.91 1.66 -2.18
CA SER A 57 -4.63 2.11 -1.60
C SER A 57 -3.82 0.93 -1.05
N ILE A 58 -4.30 -0.29 -1.17
CA ILE A 58 -3.56 -1.52 -0.82
C ILE A 58 -3.05 -2.12 -2.13
N LEU A 59 -1.73 -2.20 -2.26
CA LEU A 59 -1.03 -2.74 -3.42
C LEU A 59 -0.54 -4.17 -3.13
N LEU A 60 -0.67 -5.05 -4.13
CA LEU A 60 -0.35 -6.47 -4.04
C LEU A 60 0.79 -6.82 -5.02
N GLY A 61 1.72 -7.67 -4.57
CA GLY A 61 2.70 -8.32 -5.43
C GLY A 61 2.29 -9.77 -5.70
N MET A 62 2.62 -10.29 -6.87
CA MET A 62 2.37 -11.69 -7.23
C MET A 62 3.18 -12.68 -6.36
N ASP A 63 4.20 -12.18 -5.66
CA ASP A 63 4.97 -12.91 -4.64
C ASP A 63 4.27 -12.98 -3.27
N GLY A 64 3.07 -12.39 -3.15
CA GLY A 64 2.30 -12.31 -1.91
C GLY A 64 2.65 -11.10 -1.03
N SER A 65 3.50 -10.18 -1.51
CA SER A 65 3.80 -8.95 -0.79
C SER A 65 2.60 -7.98 -0.78
N VAL A 66 2.46 -7.22 0.31
CA VAL A 66 1.36 -6.25 0.49
C VAL A 66 1.95 -4.93 0.95
N ARG A 67 1.52 -3.83 0.34
CA ARG A 67 1.98 -2.47 0.70
C ARG A 67 0.83 -1.48 0.75
N LEU A 68 0.91 -0.54 1.68
CA LEU A 68 0.06 0.65 1.66
C LEU A 68 0.63 1.67 0.65
N GLY A 69 -0.24 2.24 -0.17
CA GLY A 69 0.03 3.32 -1.11
C GLY A 69 -0.94 4.49 -0.89
N GLY A 70 -0.89 5.51 -1.76
CA GLY A 70 -1.76 6.69 -1.62
C GLY A 70 -1.33 7.66 -0.52
N PHE A 71 -0.01 7.89 -0.40
CA PHE A 71 0.60 8.88 0.48
C PHE A 71 0.69 10.27 -0.16
#